data_AF-A0A0B8P5F8-F1
#
_entry.id   AF-A0A0B8P5F8-F1
#
_cell.length_a   1.000
_cell.length_b   1.000
_cell.length_c   1.000
_cell.angle_alpha   90.00
_cell.angle_beta   90.00
_cell.angle_gamma   90.00
#
_symmetry.space_group_name_H-M   'P 1'
#
loop_
_entity.id
_entity.type
_entity.pdbx_description
1 polymer ?
#
loop_
_entity_poly.entity_id
_entity_poly.type
_entity_poly.pdbx_seq_one_letter_code
_entity_poly.pdbx_strand_id
1 'polypeptide(L)'
;MQATYKKQCFRQTLVTQDLMLTILFRKKGFDEDEVRTLFFKHNRRESEVHLTQFKSLDSFPLREIVSRLSKHLSLSSLGGVSKQTKHLRASERYITTEYILFKVLVGTVCGEKKQEYAKMADDITLKDGSDFVQTYLDFYELYLEVFFQSMVDPLRKHVHDRSGFRLSAQIWQALALVVNELVLRGDTLEQISYAGEKLGELDYRKQASHWTHCDVMQLDSNGRLFKNGAKSTREFKLGLKDYFIKVVTSKT
;
A
#
# COMPACT_ATOMS: atom_id res chain seq x y z
N MET A 1 -42.07 2.88 15.50
CA MET A 1 -42.82 4.11 15.14
C MET A 1 -41.94 5.20 14.49
N GLN A 2 -40.78 5.57 15.06
CA GLN A 2 -39.95 6.68 14.53
C GLN A 2 -39.36 6.46 13.11
N ALA A 3 -39.03 5.23 12.71
CA ALA A 3 -38.46 4.95 11.39
C ALA A 3 -39.47 5.09 10.23
N THR A 4 -40.74 4.76 10.48
CA THR A 4 -41.82 4.87 9.49
C THR A 4 -42.17 6.33 9.21
N TYR A 5 -42.17 7.16 10.26
CA TYR A 5 -42.42 8.60 10.17
C TYR A 5 -41.33 9.33 9.37
N LYS A 6 -40.05 9.00 9.61
CA LYS A 6 -38.93 9.52 8.80
C LYS A 6 -39.07 9.16 7.31
N LYS A 7 -39.39 7.91 6.98
CA LYS A 7 -39.57 7.47 5.58
C LYS A 7 -40.71 8.20 4.87
N GLN A 8 -41.79 8.49 5.58
CA GLN A 8 -42.94 9.20 5.03
C GLN A 8 -42.62 10.69 4.77
N CYS A 9 -41.88 11.31 5.68
CA CYS A 9 -41.42 12.69 5.55
C CYS A 9 -40.45 12.86 4.36
N PHE A 10 -39.46 11.98 4.20
CA PHE A 10 -38.56 12.00 3.04
C PHE A 10 -39.28 11.78 1.71
N ARG A 11 -40.28 10.89 1.67
CA ARG A 11 -41.10 10.67 0.46
C ARG A 11 -41.88 11.94 0.08
N GLN A 12 -42.45 12.64 1.06
CA GLN A 12 -43.15 13.90 0.80
C GLN A 12 -42.19 14.99 0.30
N THR A 13 -40.98 15.08 0.87
CA THR A 13 -39.94 16.01 0.38
C THR A 13 -39.54 15.72 -1.06
N LEU A 14 -39.32 14.45 -1.43
CA LEU A 14 -38.97 14.06 -2.80
C LEU A 14 -40.08 14.36 -3.81
N VAL A 15 -41.35 14.25 -3.41
CA VAL A 15 -42.51 14.54 -4.27
C VAL A 15 -42.62 16.04 -4.57
N THR A 16 -42.11 16.91 -3.69
CA THR A 16 -42.13 18.36 -3.86
C THR A 16 -40.87 18.94 -4.52
N GLN A 17 -39.85 18.12 -4.79
CA GLN A 17 -38.64 18.61 -5.45
C GLN A 17 -38.76 18.52 -6.97
N ASP A 18 -38.52 19.65 -7.63
CA ASP A 18 -38.39 19.70 -9.08
C ASP A 18 -37.12 18.94 -9.50
N LEU A 19 -37.28 17.86 -10.26
CA LEU A 19 -36.17 17.08 -10.77
C LEU A 19 -35.70 17.68 -12.11
N MET A 20 -34.55 18.35 -12.09
CA MET A 20 -33.91 18.80 -13.33
C MET A 20 -33.24 17.60 -14.02
N LEU A 21 -33.81 17.16 -15.14
CA LEU A 21 -33.20 16.16 -16.02
C LEU A 21 -32.33 16.86 -17.08
N THR A 22 -31.02 16.63 -17.05
CA THR A 22 -30.11 17.07 -18.12
C THR A 22 -29.75 15.88 -19.01
N ILE A 23 -30.13 15.94 -20.29
CA ILE A 23 -29.77 14.93 -21.28
C ILE A 23 -28.60 15.46 -22.11
N LEU A 24 -27.47 14.76 -22.06
CA LEU A 24 -26.27 15.09 -22.85
C LEU A 24 -26.11 14.05 -23.96
N PHE A 25 -25.93 14.51 -25.19
CA PHE A 25 -25.74 13.65 -26.35
C PHE A 25 -24.45 13.99 -27.09
N ARG A 26 -23.70 12.94 -27.48
CA ARG A 26 -22.53 13.04 -28.35
C ARG A 26 -22.50 11.86 -29.31
N LYS A 27 -22.23 12.11 -30.60
CA LYS A 27 -22.24 11.10 -31.68
C LYS A 27 -21.34 9.88 -31.41
N LYS A 28 -20.23 10.07 -30.68
CA LYS A 28 -19.28 8.99 -30.32
C LYS A 28 -19.56 8.35 -28.94
N GLY A 29 -20.62 8.76 -28.24
CA GLY A 29 -20.82 8.44 -26.82
C GLY A 29 -19.86 9.21 -25.92
N PHE A 30 -19.97 9.01 -24.61
CA PHE A 30 -19.01 9.50 -23.61
C PHE A 30 -18.27 8.31 -23.04
N ASP A 31 -16.99 8.48 -22.73
CA ASP A 31 -16.26 7.49 -21.93
C ASP A 31 -16.56 7.67 -20.43
N GLU A 32 -16.11 6.70 -19.61
CA GLU A 32 -16.42 6.67 -18.18
C GLU A 32 -15.86 7.90 -17.43
N ASP A 33 -14.67 8.36 -17.78
CA ASP A 33 -14.02 9.49 -17.13
C ASP A 33 -14.71 10.82 -17.49
N GLU A 34 -15.18 10.94 -18.73
CA GLU A 34 -15.98 12.07 -19.19
C GLU A 34 -17.33 12.12 -18.49
N VAL A 35 -18.03 10.99 -18.38
CA VAL A 35 -19.31 10.88 -17.63
C VAL A 35 -19.08 11.29 -16.18
N ARG A 36 -18.01 10.79 -15.55
CA ARG A 36 -17.68 11.11 -14.16
C ARG A 36 -17.36 12.60 -13.98
N THR A 37 -16.63 13.20 -14.91
CA THR A 37 -16.30 14.62 -14.91
C THR A 37 -17.54 15.49 -15.08
N LEU A 38 -18.41 15.16 -16.04
CA LEU A 38 -19.69 15.84 -16.27
C LEU A 38 -20.59 15.76 -15.04
N PHE A 39 -20.67 14.57 -14.43
CA PHE A 39 -21.41 14.34 -13.20
C PHE A 39 -20.94 15.26 -12.07
N PHE A 40 -19.64 15.35 -11.79
CA PHE A 40 -19.13 16.23 -10.73
C PHE A 40 -19.28 17.71 -11.07
N LYS A 41 -19.11 18.09 -12.34
CA LYS A 41 -19.27 19.48 -12.79
C LYS A 41 -20.72 19.96 -12.63
N HIS A 42 -21.70 19.07 -12.81
CA HIS A 42 -23.12 19.40 -12.67
C HIS A 42 -23.62 19.26 -11.23
N ASN A 43 -23.26 18.20 -10.50
CA ASN A 43 -23.65 18.03 -9.09
C ASN A 43 -23.07 19.09 -8.14
N ARG A 44 -21.98 19.76 -8.49
CA ARG A 44 -21.42 20.87 -7.69
C ARG A 44 -22.20 22.18 -7.83
N ARG A 45 -23.14 22.30 -8.78
CA ARG A 45 -23.89 23.54 -9.03
C ARG A 45 -25.17 23.64 -8.21
N GLU A 46 -25.74 22.52 -7.77
CA GLU A 46 -26.94 22.50 -6.93
C GLU A 46 -26.61 21.93 -5.55
N SER A 47 -26.78 22.76 -4.53
CA SER A 47 -26.31 22.55 -3.16
C SER A 47 -27.18 21.60 -2.31
N GLU A 48 -28.31 21.12 -2.83
CA GLU A 48 -29.33 20.47 -2.00
C GLU A 48 -29.37 18.94 -2.12
N VAL A 49 -28.85 18.35 -3.21
CA VAL A 49 -28.83 16.89 -3.41
C VAL A 49 -27.48 16.45 -3.99
N HIS A 50 -26.57 16.01 -3.13
CA HIS A 50 -25.26 15.51 -3.57
C HIS A 50 -25.19 13.97 -3.48
N LEU A 51 -25.11 13.31 -4.63
CA LEU A 51 -24.41 12.03 -4.72
C LEU A 51 -22.90 12.33 -4.68
N THR A 52 -22.30 12.20 -3.50
CA THR A 52 -20.89 12.58 -3.29
C THR A 52 -19.90 11.59 -3.93
N GLN A 53 -20.35 10.39 -4.28
CA GLN A 53 -19.49 9.31 -4.78
C GLN A 53 -20.29 8.42 -5.73
N PHE A 54 -19.73 8.14 -6.92
CA PHE A 54 -20.00 6.85 -7.55
C PHE A 54 -19.50 5.78 -6.60
N LYS A 55 -20.25 4.67 -6.45
CA LYS A 55 -19.71 3.46 -5.83
C LYS A 55 -18.43 3.16 -6.60
N SER A 56 -17.25 3.39 -6.00
CA SER A 56 -16.02 2.98 -6.65
C SER A 56 -16.20 1.50 -6.89
N LEU A 57 -16.10 1.06 -8.15
CA LEU A 57 -15.67 -0.31 -8.37
C LEU A 57 -14.44 -0.46 -7.47
N ASP A 58 -14.45 -1.46 -6.59
CA ASP A 58 -13.33 -1.80 -5.69
C ASP A 58 -12.12 -2.27 -6.51
N SER A 59 -11.83 -1.61 -7.61
CA SER A 59 -11.02 -2.00 -8.74
C SER A 59 -10.07 -0.85 -8.99
N PHE A 60 -8.79 -1.17 -8.95
CA PHE A 60 -7.70 -0.26 -9.26
C PHE A 60 -6.76 -0.99 -10.23
N PRO A 61 -6.01 -0.27 -11.08
CA PRO A 61 -5.28 -0.90 -12.20
C PRO A 61 -4.40 -2.10 -11.78
N LEU A 62 -3.73 -2.01 -10.63
CA LEU A 62 -2.84 -3.08 -10.14
C LEU A 62 -3.51 -4.11 -9.22
N ARG A 63 -4.84 -4.15 -9.13
CA ARG A 63 -5.55 -5.03 -8.18
C ARG A 63 -5.25 -6.51 -8.40
N GLU A 64 -5.22 -6.95 -9.65
CA GLU A 64 -4.94 -8.35 -9.98
C GLU A 64 -3.52 -8.75 -9.59
N ILE A 65 -2.54 -7.87 -9.84
CA ILE A 65 -1.14 -8.08 -9.45
C ILE A 65 -0.99 -8.13 -7.93
N VAL A 66 -1.63 -7.20 -7.19
CA VAL A 66 -1.67 -7.24 -5.72
C VAL A 66 -2.29 -8.54 -5.21
N SER A 67 -3.39 -8.98 -5.82
CA SER A 67 -4.03 -10.24 -5.45
C SER A 67 -3.17 -11.45 -5.76
N ARG A 68 -2.40 -11.44 -6.86
CA ARG A 68 -1.49 -12.53 -7.23
C ARG A 68 -0.33 -12.61 -6.25
N LEU A 69 0.33 -11.50 -5.98
CA LEU A 69 1.41 -11.42 -4.98
C LEU A 69 0.94 -11.91 -3.61
N SER A 70 -0.24 -11.46 -3.14
CA SER A 70 -0.79 -11.91 -1.86
C SER A 70 -1.03 -13.42 -1.79
N LYS A 71 -1.40 -14.06 -2.91
CA LYS A 71 -1.61 -15.51 -2.98
C LYS A 71 -0.28 -16.24 -3.00
N HIS A 72 0.68 -15.77 -3.80
CA HIS A 72 2.01 -16.38 -3.90
C HIS A 72 2.69 -16.41 -2.53
N LEU A 73 2.71 -15.27 -1.83
CA LEU A 73 3.28 -15.15 -0.48
C LEU A 73 2.46 -15.85 0.61
N SER A 74 1.35 -16.51 0.26
CA SER A 74 0.47 -17.24 1.18
C SER A 74 0.02 -16.41 2.39
N LEU A 75 -0.20 -15.10 2.20
CA LEU A 75 -0.47 -14.17 3.32
C LEU A 75 -1.77 -14.49 4.07
N SER A 76 -2.70 -15.22 3.45
CA SER A 76 -3.90 -15.74 4.11
C SER A 76 -3.59 -16.58 5.34
N SER A 77 -2.50 -17.36 5.31
CA SER A 77 -2.02 -18.16 6.44
C SER A 77 -1.46 -17.31 7.61
N LEU A 78 -1.24 -16.02 7.39
CA LEU A 78 -0.63 -15.08 8.35
C LEU A 78 -1.58 -13.97 8.79
N GLY A 79 -2.88 -14.18 8.59
CA GLY A 79 -3.94 -13.22 8.95
C GLY A 79 -4.50 -12.45 7.75
N GLY A 80 -3.88 -12.57 6.57
CA GLY A 80 -4.37 -12.05 5.30
C GLY A 80 -4.10 -10.56 5.07
N VAL A 81 -4.76 -10.02 4.05
CA VAL A 81 -4.61 -8.64 3.58
C VAL A 81 -5.90 -7.87 3.79
N SER A 82 -5.83 -6.71 4.45
CA SER A 82 -6.99 -5.80 4.59
C SER A 82 -7.23 -5.01 3.30
N LYS A 83 -8.50 -4.93 2.90
CA LYS A 83 -8.96 -4.11 1.76
C LYS A 83 -9.57 -2.77 2.19
N GLN A 84 -9.81 -2.60 3.49
CA GLN A 84 -10.65 -1.52 4.00
C GLN A 84 -9.84 -0.31 4.48
N THR A 85 -8.55 -0.50 4.75
CA THR A 85 -7.71 0.50 5.41
C THR A 85 -6.35 0.64 4.71
N LYS A 86 -5.76 1.83 4.79
CA LYS A 86 -4.39 2.07 4.30
C LYS A 86 -3.33 1.59 5.28
N HIS A 87 -3.66 1.59 6.57
CA HIS A 87 -2.77 1.23 7.67
C HIS A 87 -3.47 0.23 8.59
N LEU A 88 -2.67 -0.60 9.25
CA LEU A 88 -3.15 -1.56 10.23
C LEU A 88 -3.08 -1.01 11.64
N ARG A 89 -4.10 -1.31 12.44
CA ARG A 89 -4.09 -1.22 13.89
C ARG A 89 -3.63 -2.56 14.48
N ALA A 90 -3.03 -2.51 15.66
CA ALA A 90 -2.55 -3.71 16.35
C ALA A 90 -3.66 -4.75 16.60
N SER A 91 -4.90 -4.27 16.81
CA SER A 91 -6.09 -5.10 17.06
C SER A 91 -6.65 -5.80 15.81
N GLU A 92 -6.26 -5.38 14.61
CA GLU A 92 -6.70 -6.03 13.37
C GLU A 92 -5.96 -7.35 13.19
N ARG A 93 -6.58 -8.35 12.54
CA ARG A 93 -5.95 -9.68 12.31
C ARG A 93 -4.97 -9.71 11.14
N TYR A 94 -5.06 -8.76 10.22
CA TYR A 94 -4.34 -8.75 8.95
C TYR A 94 -2.84 -8.48 9.14
N ILE A 95 -1.99 -8.99 8.25
CA ILE A 95 -0.54 -8.74 8.31
C ILE A 95 -0.12 -7.52 7.48
N THR A 96 -0.91 -7.19 6.45
CA THR A 96 -0.71 -6.00 5.62
C THR A 96 -2.04 -5.52 5.00
N THR A 97 -1.99 -4.53 4.12
CA THR A 97 -3.15 -4.00 3.39
C THR A 97 -2.91 -4.00 1.88
N GLU A 98 -3.97 -3.97 1.07
CA GLU A 98 -3.84 -3.83 -0.39
C GLU A 98 -3.09 -2.55 -0.77
N TYR A 99 -3.28 -1.47 0.02
CA TYR A 99 -2.55 -0.23 -0.15
C TYR A 99 -1.04 -0.40 0.09
N ILE A 100 -0.64 -1.14 1.13
CA ILE A 100 0.78 -1.39 1.41
C ILE A 100 1.38 -2.27 0.31
N LEU A 101 0.68 -3.33 -0.12
CA LEU A 101 1.15 -4.18 -1.22
C LEU A 101 1.26 -3.43 -2.55
N PHE A 102 0.33 -2.52 -2.84
CA PHE A 102 0.45 -1.59 -3.95
C PHE A 102 1.74 -0.76 -3.84
N LYS A 103 2.02 -0.17 -2.67
CA LYS A 103 3.26 0.58 -2.44
C LYS A 103 4.52 -0.30 -2.49
N VAL A 104 4.42 -1.58 -2.17
CA VAL A 104 5.51 -2.55 -2.36
C VAL A 104 5.81 -2.70 -3.84
N LEU A 105 4.80 -3.04 -4.66
CA LEU A 105 4.95 -3.18 -6.11
C LEU A 105 5.58 -1.92 -6.74
N VAL A 106 5.02 -0.74 -6.44
CA VAL A 106 5.53 0.53 -6.98
C VAL A 106 6.95 0.83 -6.52
N GLY A 107 7.26 0.53 -5.26
CA GLY A 107 8.61 0.73 -4.70
C GLY A 107 9.65 -0.15 -5.39
N THR A 108 9.33 -1.42 -5.59
CA THR A 108 10.22 -2.39 -6.20
C THR A 108 10.53 -2.08 -7.65
N VAL A 109 9.54 -1.66 -8.44
CA VAL A 109 9.74 -1.40 -9.87
C VAL A 109 10.19 0.04 -10.15
N CYS A 110 9.56 1.03 -9.50
CA CYS A 110 9.73 2.44 -9.86
C CYS A 110 10.62 3.23 -8.89
N GLY A 111 11.05 2.62 -7.78
CA GLY A 111 11.86 3.25 -6.75
C GLY A 111 11.15 4.33 -5.93
N GLU A 112 11.92 5.01 -5.10
CA GLU A 112 11.45 5.90 -4.03
C GLU A 112 10.43 6.94 -4.48
N LYS A 113 10.78 7.73 -5.51
CA LYS A 113 9.98 8.91 -5.88
C LYS A 113 8.58 8.52 -6.30
N LYS A 114 8.43 7.50 -7.15
CA LYS A 114 7.11 7.04 -7.61
C LYS A 114 6.37 6.33 -6.46
N GLN A 115 7.09 5.57 -5.63
CA GLN A 115 6.51 4.95 -4.43
C GLN A 115 5.87 5.98 -3.50
N GLU A 116 6.45 7.16 -3.33
CA GLU A 116 5.89 8.20 -2.47
C GLU A 116 4.57 8.73 -3.02
N TYR A 117 4.55 9.18 -4.27
CA TYR A 117 3.46 9.97 -4.82
C TYR A 117 2.33 9.14 -5.47
N ALA A 118 2.59 7.90 -5.88
CA ALA A 118 1.59 7.09 -6.59
C ALA A 118 0.35 6.81 -5.72
N LYS A 119 -0.83 6.93 -6.32
CA LYS A 119 -2.12 6.57 -5.73
C LYS A 119 -2.60 5.27 -6.38
N MET A 120 -3.41 4.50 -5.66
CA MET A 120 -3.91 3.22 -6.19
C MET A 120 -4.70 3.41 -7.50
N ALA A 121 -5.39 4.54 -7.66
CA ALA A 121 -6.14 4.86 -8.88
C ALA A 121 -5.27 5.31 -10.06
N ASP A 122 -3.97 5.52 -9.86
CA ASP A 122 -3.08 5.96 -10.92
C ASP A 122 -2.80 4.79 -11.88
N ASP A 123 -2.80 5.08 -13.17
CA ASP A 123 -2.15 4.23 -14.16
C ASP A 123 -0.64 4.56 -14.17
N ILE A 124 0.18 3.54 -13.95
CA ILE A 124 1.60 3.73 -13.64
C ILE A 124 2.43 3.50 -14.90
N THR A 125 2.99 4.58 -15.42
CA THR A 125 4.01 4.52 -16.46
C THR A 125 5.41 4.72 -15.86
N LEU A 126 6.38 3.98 -16.42
CA LEU A 126 7.80 4.08 -16.10
C LEU A 126 8.43 5.30 -16.77
N LYS A 127 9.64 5.66 -16.32
CA LYS A 127 10.33 6.89 -16.80
C LYS A 127 10.68 6.83 -18.29
N ASP A 128 10.92 5.64 -18.80
CA ASP A 128 11.19 5.34 -20.21
C ASP A 128 9.89 5.18 -21.04
N GLY A 129 8.72 5.34 -20.41
CA GLY A 129 7.42 5.18 -21.05
C GLY A 129 6.94 3.72 -21.13
N SER A 130 7.69 2.76 -20.60
CA SER A 130 7.26 1.36 -20.57
C SER A 130 6.08 1.12 -19.61
N ASP A 131 5.31 0.07 -19.91
CA ASP A 131 4.16 -0.37 -19.14
C ASP A 131 4.60 -1.03 -17.82
N PHE A 132 4.01 -0.61 -16.71
CA PHE A 132 4.38 -1.13 -15.39
C PHE A 132 4.09 -2.62 -15.25
N VAL A 133 2.94 -3.10 -15.72
CA VAL A 133 2.53 -4.49 -15.50
C VAL A 133 3.45 -5.43 -16.26
N GLN A 134 3.79 -5.10 -17.50
CA GLN A 134 4.71 -5.86 -18.32
C GLN A 134 6.12 -5.87 -17.71
N THR A 135 6.66 -4.70 -17.32
CA THR A 135 7.98 -4.65 -16.67
C THR A 135 8.01 -5.42 -15.35
N TYR A 136 6.93 -5.38 -14.57
CA TYR A 136 6.82 -6.18 -13.37
C TYR A 136 6.90 -7.68 -13.69
N LEU A 137 6.04 -8.14 -14.61
CA LEU A 137 5.94 -9.55 -15.03
C LEU A 137 7.26 -10.09 -15.57
N ASP A 138 7.90 -9.36 -16.47
CA ASP A 138 9.06 -9.86 -17.20
C ASP A 138 10.35 -9.83 -16.38
N PHE A 139 10.45 -8.87 -15.45
CA PHE A 139 11.73 -8.57 -14.81
C PHE A 139 11.70 -8.63 -13.30
N TYR A 140 10.67 -8.10 -12.63
CA TYR A 140 10.69 -7.93 -11.17
C TYR A 140 9.95 -9.02 -10.40
N GLU A 141 9.02 -9.75 -11.02
CA GLU A 141 8.11 -10.67 -10.33
C GLU A 141 8.88 -11.71 -9.49
N LEU A 142 9.82 -12.44 -10.11
CA LEU A 142 10.59 -13.46 -9.41
C LEU A 142 11.44 -12.89 -8.27
N TYR A 143 12.09 -11.74 -8.48
CA TYR A 143 12.90 -11.10 -7.44
C TYR A 143 12.06 -10.68 -6.23
N LEU A 144 10.89 -10.08 -6.48
CA LEU A 144 9.99 -9.66 -5.42
C LEU A 144 9.43 -10.86 -4.65
N GLU A 145 8.96 -11.88 -5.37
CA GLU A 145 8.37 -13.08 -4.77
C GLU A 145 9.41 -13.82 -3.92
N VAL A 146 10.60 -14.08 -4.45
CA VAL A 146 11.69 -14.74 -3.73
C VAL A 146 12.08 -13.94 -2.47
N PHE A 147 12.27 -12.63 -2.59
CA PHE A 147 12.63 -11.79 -1.43
C PHE A 147 11.57 -11.85 -0.33
N PHE A 148 10.31 -11.59 -0.68
CA PHE A 148 9.24 -11.50 0.32
C PHE A 148 8.84 -12.86 0.86
N GLN A 149 8.98 -13.95 0.09
CA GLN A 149 8.77 -15.30 0.58
C GLN A 149 9.81 -15.63 1.67
N SER A 150 11.10 -15.43 1.37
CA SER A 150 12.20 -15.65 2.32
C SER A 150 12.13 -14.72 3.54
N MET A 151 11.64 -13.48 3.38
CA MET A 151 11.44 -12.54 4.49
C MET A 151 10.26 -12.93 5.37
N VAL A 152 9.16 -13.43 4.80
CA VAL A 152 7.93 -13.75 5.54
C VAL A 152 8.04 -15.09 6.29
N ASP A 153 8.82 -16.05 5.80
CA ASP A 153 8.91 -17.38 6.40
C ASP A 153 9.42 -17.37 7.86
N PRO A 154 10.47 -16.62 8.23
CA PRO A 154 10.85 -16.43 9.63
C PRO A 154 9.74 -15.82 10.50
N LEU A 155 8.87 -14.99 9.92
CA LEU A 155 7.75 -14.36 10.65
C LEU A 155 6.68 -15.39 11.06
N ARG A 156 6.60 -16.53 10.37
CA ARG A 156 5.67 -17.63 10.71
C ARG A 156 5.88 -18.18 12.11
N LYS A 157 7.10 -18.05 12.66
CA LYS A 157 7.41 -18.48 14.04
C LYS A 157 6.80 -17.55 15.10
N HIS A 158 6.40 -16.34 14.71
CA HIS A 158 6.00 -15.27 15.62
C HIS A 158 4.70 -14.58 15.19
N VAL A 159 3.78 -15.29 14.52
CA VAL A 159 2.54 -14.71 13.93
C VAL A 159 1.67 -13.98 14.96
N HIS A 160 1.72 -14.41 16.22
CA HIS A 160 0.98 -13.80 17.32
C HIS A 160 1.65 -12.55 17.89
N ASP A 161 2.93 -12.32 17.62
CA ASP A 161 3.61 -11.09 18.03
C ASP A 161 3.31 -9.97 17.04
N ARG A 162 2.33 -9.15 17.43
CA ARG A 162 1.86 -7.98 16.71
C ARG A 162 2.43 -6.67 17.29
N SER A 163 3.34 -6.79 18.26
CA SER A 163 4.03 -5.64 18.85
C SER A 163 5.20 -5.20 17.97
N GLY A 164 5.66 -3.96 18.13
CA GLY A 164 6.81 -3.47 17.35
C GLY A 164 6.45 -2.87 15.99
N PHE A 165 7.37 -3.03 15.05
CA PHE A 165 7.36 -2.38 13.74
C PHE A 165 7.00 -3.33 12.59
N ARG A 166 6.87 -4.64 12.84
CA ARG A 166 6.65 -5.65 11.79
C ARG A 166 5.49 -5.35 10.83
N LEU A 167 4.40 -4.80 11.37
CA LEU A 167 3.18 -4.48 10.61
C LEU A 167 3.19 -3.04 10.05
N SER A 168 4.28 -2.30 10.27
CA SER A 168 4.42 -0.92 9.85
C SER A 168 4.47 -0.82 8.34
N ALA A 169 3.63 0.04 7.77
CA ALA A 169 3.65 0.34 6.34
C ALA A 169 5.04 0.80 5.87
N GLN A 170 5.75 1.56 6.71
CA GLN A 170 7.07 2.09 6.38
C GLN A 170 8.14 1.00 6.32
N ILE A 171 8.02 -0.07 7.12
CA ILE A 171 8.93 -1.23 7.04
C ILE A 171 8.75 -1.94 5.70
N TRP A 172 7.50 -2.29 5.34
CA TRP A 172 7.19 -2.94 4.05
C TRP A 172 7.62 -2.09 2.85
N GLN A 173 7.40 -0.78 2.93
CA GLN A 173 7.81 0.14 1.86
C GLN A 173 9.33 0.27 1.76
N ALA A 174 10.05 0.30 2.88
CA ALA A 174 11.51 0.30 2.89
C ALA A 174 12.08 -1.00 2.32
N LEU A 175 11.52 -2.16 2.70
CA LEU A 175 11.88 -3.47 2.14
C LEU A 175 11.69 -3.53 0.62
N ALA A 176 10.61 -2.95 0.09
CA ALA A 176 10.42 -2.86 -1.36
C ALA A 176 11.52 -2.06 -2.07
N LEU A 177 12.02 -0.99 -1.43
CA LEU A 177 13.13 -0.20 -1.94
C LEU A 177 14.48 -0.95 -1.83
N VAL A 178 14.63 -1.83 -0.84
CA VAL A 178 15.78 -2.76 -0.78
C VAL A 178 15.77 -3.65 -2.02
N VAL A 179 14.63 -4.28 -2.36
CA VAL A 179 14.53 -5.11 -3.57
C VAL A 179 14.88 -4.31 -4.82
N ASN A 180 14.35 -3.10 -4.97
CA ASN A 180 14.68 -2.22 -6.09
C ASN A 180 16.20 -1.99 -6.21
N GLU A 181 16.86 -1.67 -5.10
CA GLU A 181 18.30 -1.39 -5.07
C GLU A 181 19.14 -2.63 -5.40
N LEU A 182 18.80 -3.80 -4.84
CA LEU A 182 19.52 -5.05 -5.13
C LEU A 182 19.37 -5.46 -6.59
N VAL A 183 18.16 -5.37 -7.16
CA VAL A 183 17.92 -5.68 -8.57
C VAL A 183 18.67 -4.71 -9.48
N LEU A 184 18.66 -3.41 -9.20
CA LEU A 184 19.42 -2.42 -9.98
C LEU A 184 20.93 -2.59 -9.87
N ARG A 185 21.43 -3.16 -8.78
CA ARG A 185 22.83 -3.54 -8.60
C ARG A 185 23.23 -4.79 -9.40
N GLY A 186 22.24 -5.56 -9.87
CA GLY A 186 22.46 -6.81 -10.61
C GLY A 186 22.63 -8.03 -9.71
N ASP A 187 22.07 -8.00 -8.50
CA ASP A 187 22.10 -9.15 -7.60
C ASP A 187 21.30 -10.34 -8.17
N THR A 188 21.79 -11.55 -7.92
CA THR A 188 21.11 -12.79 -8.35
C THR A 188 19.90 -13.12 -7.47
N LEU A 189 19.05 -14.04 -7.93
CA LEU A 189 17.90 -14.52 -7.15
C LEU A 189 18.33 -15.11 -5.80
N GLU A 190 19.46 -15.81 -5.75
CA GLU A 190 20.01 -16.38 -4.50
C GLU A 190 20.41 -15.29 -3.52
N GLN A 191 21.05 -14.22 -4.00
CA GLN A 191 21.44 -13.07 -3.17
C GLN A 191 20.22 -12.32 -2.65
N ILE A 192 19.19 -12.18 -3.48
CA ILE A 192 17.92 -11.54 -3.10
C ILE A 192 17.13 -12.40 -2.11
N SER A 193 17.14 -13.73 -2.27
CA SER A 193 16.57 -14.66 -1.30
C SER A 193 17.26 -14.55 0.07
N TYR A 194 18.60 -14.56 0.06
CA TYR A 194 19.41 -14.41 1.27
C TYR A 194 19.17 -13.08 1.99
N ALA A 195 19.04 -11.99 1.23
CA ALA A 195 18.68 -10.68 1.78
C ALA A 195 17.29 -10.72 2.44
N GLY A 196 16.33 -11.39 1.80
CA GLY A 196 15.00 -11.63 2.36
C GLY A 196 15.07 -12.37 3.69
N GLU A 197 15.79 -13.49 3.74
CA GLU A 197 15.98 -14.31 4.96
C GLU A 197 16.61 -13.49 6.10
N LYS A 198 17.76 -12.84 5.86
CA LYS A 198 18.45 -11.97 6.83
C LYS A 198 17.52 -10.92 7.43
N LEU A 199 16.70 -10.27 6.60
CA LEU A 199 15.77 -9.23 7.05
C LEU A 199 14.52 -9.82 7.71
N GLY A 200 14.10 -11.02 7.35
CA GLY A 200 13.02 -11.75 8.00
C GLY A 200 13.38 -12.18 9.43
N GLU A 201 14.65 -12.50 9.67
CA GLU A 201 15.17 -12.90 10.97
C GLU A 201 15.37 -11.75 11.97
N LEU A 202 15.33 -10.49 11.51
CA LEU A 202 15.46 -9.33 12.40
C LEU A 202 14.34 -9.27 13.44
N ASP A 203 14.71 -8.82 14.64
CA ASP A 203 13.76 -8.62 15.73
C ASP A 203 13.02 -7.28 15.59
N TYR A 204 11.85 -7.30 14.96
CA TYR A 204 11.07 -6.08 14.74
C TYR A 204 10.42 -5.47 16.00
N ARG A 205 10.66 -6.00 17.21
CA ARG A 205 10.13 -5.44 18.46
C ARG A 205 10.75 -4.08 18.77
N LYS A 206 10.02 -3.22 19.50
CA LYS A 206 10.51 -1.87 19.86
C LYS A 206 11.72 -1.87 20.80
N GLN A 207 12.07 -3.00 21.41
CA GLN A 207 13.18 -3.11 22.35
C GLN A 207 14.41 -3.79 21.76
N ALA A 208 14.37 -4.13 20.47
CA ALA A 208 15.49 -4.82 19.83
C ALA A 208 16.71 -3.90 19.75
N SER A 209 17.86 -4.39 20.21
CA SER A 209 19.09 -3.60 20.31
C SER A 209 19.64 -3.19 18.95
N HIS A 210 19.39 -3.97 17.89
CA HIS A 210 19.92 -3.66 16.56
C HIS A 210 19.42 -2.31 16.02
N TRP A 211 18.30 -1.79 16.52
CA TRP A 211 17.80 -0.46 16.18
C TRP A 211 18.76 0.69 16.56
N THR A 212 19.71 0.48 17.48
CA THR A 212 20.77 1.48 17.74
C THR A 212 21.64 1.79 16.53
N HIS A 213 21.68 0.88 15.55
CA HIS A 213 22.45 1.02 14.31
C HIS A 213 21.62 1.59 13.16
N CYS A 214 20.36 1.95 13.41
CA CYS A 214 19.47 2.57 12.44
C CYS A 214 19.36 4.07 12.73
N ASP A 215 19.92 4.90 11.84
CA ASP A 215 20.07 6.35 12.04
C ASP A 215 18.73 7.11 12.22
N VAL A 216 17.62 6.49 11.81
CA VAL A 216 16.26 7.06 11.91
C VAL A 216 15.45 6.49 13.07
N MET A 217 16.08 5.68 13.93
CA MET A 217 15.50 5.16 15.15
C MET A 217 16.10 5.87 16.35
N GLN A 218 15.25 6.19 17.33
CA GLN A 218 15.66 6.78 18.59
C GLN A 218 14.91 6.14 19.75
N LEU A 219 15.50 6.14 20.94
CA LEU A 219 14.79 5.73 22.14
C LEU A 219 13.70 6.74 22.51
N ASP A 220 12.67 6.24 23.19
CA ASP A 220 11.66 7.08 23.85
C ASP A 220 12.26 7.88 25.01
N SER A 221 11.45 8.77 25.59
CA SER A 221 11.89 9.64 26.71
C SER A 221 12.38 8.85 27.92
N ASN A 222 11.98 7.59 28.04
CA ASN A 222 12.32 6.72 29.17
C ASN A 222 13.52 5.82 28.86
N GLY A 223 14.10 5.90 27.66
CA GLY A 223 15.24 5.08 27.25
C GLY A 223 14.91 3.60 27.03
N ARG A 224 13.64 3.22 26.88
CA ARG A 224 13.20 1.81 26.91
C ARG A 224 12.79 1.27 25.55
N LEU A 225 12.06 2.06 24.77
CA LEU A 225 11.49 1.60 23.50
C LEU A 225 11.96 2.49 22.36
N PHE A 226 12.39 1.89 21.26
CA PHE A 226 12.66 2.59 20.02
C PHE A 226 11.36 3.12 19.41
N LYS A 227 11.49 4.29 18.78
CA LYS A 227 10.46 5.00 18.01
C LYS A 227 11.11 5.67 16.80
N ASN A 228 10.26 6.12 15.88
CA ASN A 228 10.69 6.97 14.77
C ASN A 228 11.39 8.23 15.30
N GLY A 229 12.64 8.46 14.87
CA GLY A 229 13.44 9.64 15.16
C GLY A 229 13.62 10.63 14.01
N ALA A 230 13.12 10.30 12.82
CA ALA A 230 13.20 11.15 11.65
C ALA A 230 12.19 12.31 11.71
N LYS A 231 12.47 13.37 10.95
CA LYS A 231 11.62 14.58 10.88
C LYS A 231 10.43 14.39 9.94
N SER A 232 10.44 13.36 9.10
CA SER A 232 9.35 13.05 8.19
C SER A 232 9.18 11.55 7.95
N THR A 233 8.00 11.15 7.46
CA THR A 233 7.74 9.76 7.05
C THR A 233 8.64 9.32 5.91
N ARG A 234 8.96 10.24 4.98
CA ARG A 234 9.87 9.99 3.86
C ARG A 234 11.28 9.68 4.35
N GLU A 235 11.82 10.55 5.21
CA GLU A 235 13.14 10.37 5.81
C GLU A 235 13.22 9.08 6.63
N PHE A 236 12.17 8.78 7.41
CA PHE A 236 12.12 7.51 8.16
C PHE A 236 12.19 6.29 7.25
N LYS A 237 11.40 6.26 6.17
CA LYS A 237 11.40 5.16 5.20
C LYS A 237 12.76 4.99 4.51
N LEU A 238 13.39 6.08 4.12
CA LEU A 238 14.70 6.04 3.47
C LEU A 238 15.81 5.57 4.40
N GLY A 239 15.85 6.09 5.64
CA GLY A 239 16.83 5.63 6.62
C GLY A 239 16.64 4.17 7.02
N LEU A 240 15.39 3.67 7.03
CA LEU A 240 15.12 2.24 7.18
C LEU A 240 15.68 1.43 6.01
N LYS A 241 15.48 1.89 4.76
CA LYS A 241 16.06 1.24 3.57
C LYS A 241 17.58 1.20 3.67
N ASP A 242 18.24 2.31 3.97
CA ASP A 242 19.70 2.39 4.09
C ASP A 242 20.21 1.46 5.20
N TYR A 243 19.52 1.40 6.34
CA TYR A 243 19.82 0.45 7.41
C TYR A 243 19.69 -1.01 6.95
N PHE A 244 18.60 -1.37 6.25
CA PHE A 244 18.41 -2.73 5.76
C PHE A 244 19.44 -3.13 4.70
N ILE A 245 19.83 -2.21 3.81
CA ILE A 245 20.94 -2.43 2.87
C ILE A 245 22.24 -2.70 3.62
N LYS A 246 22.56 -1.94 4.68
CA LYS A 246 23.73 -2.23 5.54
C LYS A 246 23.63 -3.65 6.11
N VAL A 247 22.48 -4.04 6.67
CA VAL A 247 22.28 -5.38 7.25
C VAL A 247 22.54 -6.51 6.24
N VAL A 248 22.07 -6.38 4.99
CA VAL A 248 22.21 -7.44 3.99
C VAL A 248 23.53 -7.41 3.22
N THR A 249 24.31 -6.33 3.32
CA THR A 249 25.61 -6.19 2.66
C THR A 249 26.80 -6.30 3.61
N SER A 250 26.59 -6.17 4.92
CA SER A 250 27.61 -6.47 5.93
C SER A 250 28.04 -7.93 5.80
N LYS A 251 29.33 -8.15 5.48
CA LYS A 251 29.94 -9.47 5.51
C LYS A 251 29.81 -10.03 6.92
N THR A 252 29.13 -11.17 7.06
CA THR A 252 29.20 -12.02 8.26
C THR A 252 30.61 -12.55 8.47
#